data_AF-A0A849FJI4-F1
#
_entry.id   AF-A0A849FJI4-F1
#
_cell.length_a   1.000
_cell.length_b   1.000
_cell.length_c   1.000
_cell.angle_alpha   90.00
_cell.angle_beta   90.00
_cell.angle_gamma   90.00
#
_symmetry.space_group_name_H-M   'P 1'
#
loop_
_entity.id
_entity.type
_entity.pdbx_description
1 polymer ?
#
loop_
_entity_poly.entity_id
_entity_poly.type
_entity_poly.pdbx_seq_one_letter_code
_entity_poly.pdbx_strand_id
1 'polypeptide(L)'
;MISETDNYKNLRSFFNEEYHSLKAFAKSKINDAADRDAEDIVQDVALKLFSIANNTSPINNIAGFVYRALKNRIIDILRTKRESTEIEKELETRLIEFTQLLYGKSDNSYSEKMITELKKAIINLKPLYRNIIIAIDFEGFS
;
A
#
# COMPACT_ATOMS: atom_id res chain seq x y z
N MET A 1 33.64 -3.61 0.37
CA MET A 1 32.33 -3.32 -0.26
C MET A 1 31.37 -4.41 0.20
N ILE A 2 30.27 -4.04 0.84
CA ILE A 2 29.22 -5.01 1.21
C ILE A 2 28.44 -5.25 -0.09
N SER A 3 28.47 -6.47 -0.61
CA SER A 3 27.66 -6.84 -1.78
C SER A 3 26.19 -6.57 -1.47
N GLU A 4 25.48 -5.87 -2.35
CA GLU A 4 24.03 -5.70 -2.22
C GLU A 4 23.36 -7.09 -2.14
N THR A 5 22.52 -7.30 -1.12
CA THR A 5 21.72 -8.52 -1.02
C THR A 5 20.59 -8.51 -2.05
N ASP A 6 20.07 -9.69 -2.40
CA ASP A 6 18.95 -9.81 -3.34
C ASP A 6 17.72 -8.99 -2.90
N ASN A 7 17.49 -8.90 -1.59
CA ASN A 7 16.45 -8.04 -1.00
C ASN A 7 16.65 -6.56 -1.35
N TYR A 8 17.88 -6.05 -1.24
CA TYR A 8 18.18 -4.65 -1.52
C TYR A 8 17.89 -4.30 -2.98
N LYS A 9 18.36 -5.15 -3.91
CA LYS A 9 18.14 -4.98 -5.36
C LYS A 9 16.66 -5.02 -5.72
N ASN A 10 15.93 -5.98 -5.17
CA ASN A 10 14.50 -6.15 -5.44
C ASN A 10 13.67 -5.00 -4.87
N LEU A 11 13.99 -4.52 -3.66
CA LEU A 11 13.38 -3.32 -3.10
C LEU A 11 13.68 -2.09 -3.96
N ARG A 12 14.92 -1.92 -4.42
CA ARG A 12 15.32 -0.81 -5.29
C ARG A 12 14.55 -0.80 -6.61
N SER A 13 14.42 -1.94 -7.29
CA SER A 13 13.62 -2.03 -8.52
C SER A 13 12.17 -1.66 -8.25
N PHE A 14 11.58 -2.26 -7.20
CA PHE A 14 10.18 -2.03 -6.85
C PHE A 14 9.90 -0.57 -6.51
N PHE A 15 10.73 0.08 -5.68
CA PHE A 15 10.52 1.49 -5.35
C PHE A 15 10.71 2.41 -6.56
N ASN A 16 11.59 2.10 -7.50
CA ASN A 16 11.75 2.89 -8.73
C ASN A 16 10.52 2.78 -9.64
N GLU A 17 9.89 1.60 -9.71
CA GLU A 17 8.73 1.34 -10.58
C GLU A 17 7.42 1.84 -9.95
N GLU A 18 7.23 1.61 -8.63
CA GLU A 18 5.93 1.78 -7.95
C GLU A 18 5.84 3.05 -7.10
N TYR A 19 6.84 3.96 -7.17
CA TYR A 19 6.88 5.15 -6.32
C TYR A 19 5.58 5.96 -6.35
N HIS A 20 5.06 6.22 -7.56
CA HIS A 20 3.83 6.97 -7.74
C HIS A 20 2.61 6.23 -7.18
N SER A 21 2.51 4.91 -7.40
CA SER A 21 1.46 4.06 -6.83
C SER A 21 1.49 4.08 -5.30
N LEU A 22 2.67 3.99 -4.69
CA LEU A 22 2.86 4.04 -3.24
C LEU A 22 2.44 5.39 -2.66
N LYS A 23 2.81 6.49 -3.34
CA LYS A 23 2.42 7.86 -2.95
C LYS A 23 0.91 8.06 -3.08
N ALA A 24 0.31 7.63 -4.18
CA ALA A 24 -1.15 7.69 -4.39
C ALA A 24 -1.90 6.86 -3.34
N PHE A 25 -1.41 5.65 -3.06
CA PHE A 25 -1.95 4.80 -2.00
C PHE A 25 -1.87 5.49 -0.64
N ALA A 26 -0.70 6.01 -0.24
CA ALA A 26 -0.54 6.72 1.03
C ALA A 26 -1.47 7.94 1.12
N LYS A 27 -1.54 8.75 0.05
CA LYS A 27 -2.42 9.91 -0.07
C LYS A 27 -3.90 9.52 0.08
N SER A 28 -4.33 8.42 -0.52
CA SER A 28 -5.72 7.93 -0.41
C SER A 28 -6.13 7.52 1.01
N LYS A 29 -5.17 7.37 1.93
CA LYS A 29 -5.39 6.88 3.30
C LYS A 29 -5.15 7.93 4.37
N ILE A 30 -4.56 9.06 4.03
CA ILE A 30 -4.41 10.20 4.93
C ILE A 30 -5.45 11.26 4.51
N ASN A 31 -6.34 11.63 5.43
CA ASN A 31 -7.26 12.74 5.19
C ASN A 31 -6.49 14.06 5.24
N ASP A 32 -7.01 15.13 4.64
CA ASP A 32 -6.44 16.50 4.65
C ASP A 32 -6.10 17.03 6.06
N ALA A 33 -6.67 16.41 7.10
CA ALA A 33 -6.35 16.73 8.47
C ALA A 33 -4.94 16.28 8.89
N ALA A 34 -4.28 15.36 8.19
CA ALA A 34 -2.95 14.86 8.55
C ALA A 34 -1.85 15.86 8.11
N ASP A 35 -1.10 16.39 9.07
CA ASP A 35 -0.01 17.37 8.81
C ASP A 35 1.21 16.79 8.06
N ARG A 36 1.17 15.52 7.65
CA ARG A 36 2.29 14.84 6.97
C ARG A 36 1.96 14.58 5.51
N ASP A 37 2.91 14.88 4.62
CA ASP A 37 2.78 14.56 3.21
C ASP A 37 2.80 13.03 3.01
N ALA A 38 2.00 12.53 2.07
CA ALA A 38 2.02 11.14 1.64
C ALA A 38 3.43 10.69 1.22
N GLU A 39 4.20 11.62 0.65
CA GLU A 39 5.60 11.39 0.29
C GLU A 39 6.48 11.04 1.50
N ASP A 40 6.35 11.77 2.61
CA ASP A 40 7.11 11.51 3.83
C ASP A 40 6.84 10.10 4.38
N ILE A 41 5.59 9.64 4.27
CA ILE A 41 5.19 8.30 4.71
C ILE A 41 5.89 7.23 3.87
N VAL A 42 5.93 7.41 2.54
CA VAL A 42 6.61 6.49 1.63
C VAL A 42 8.12 6.49 1.89
N GLN A 43 8.72 7.67 2.10
CA GLN A 43 10.14 7.81 2.42
C GLN A 43 10.51 7.16 3.76
N ASP A 44 9.71 7.37 4.82
CA ASP A 44 9.88 6.72 6.14
C ASP A 44 9.94 5.19 6.00
N VAL A 45 9.05 4.63 5.19
CA VAL A 45 8.98 3.19 4.94
C VAL A 45 10.18 2.73 4.14
N ALA A 46 10.53 3.42 3.05
CA ALA A 46 11.70 3.09 2.24
C ALA A 46 12.97 3.05 3.09
N LEU A 47 13.23 4.10 3.88
CA LEU A 47 14.37 4.18 4.78
C LEU A 47 14.43 2.97 5.73
N LYS A 48 13.31 2.62 6.36
CA LYS A 48 13.24 1.47 7.26
C LYS A 48 13.53 0.16 6.54
N LEU A 49 12.95 -0.08 5.36
CA LEU A 49 13.13 -1.32 4.63
C LEU A 49 14.56 -1.48 4.10
N PHE A 50 15.15 -0.43 3.52
CA PHE A 50 16.53 -0.47 3.07
C PHE A 50 17.53 -0.64 4.21
N SER A 51 17.25 -0.09 5.40
CA SER A 51 18.11 -0.24 6.58
C SER A 51 18.27 -1.68 7.07
N ILE A 52 17.26 -2.54 6.82
CA ILE A 52 17.24 -3.94 7.26
C ILE A 52 17.46 -4.94 6.12
N ALA A 53 17.44 -4.50 4.87
CA ALA A 53 17.46 -5.37 3.69
C ALA A 53 18.67 -6.33 3.63
N ASN A 54 19.82 -5.90 4.16
CA ASN A 54 21.04 -6.71 4.19
C ASN A 54 21.06 -7.76 5.32
N ASN A 55 20.21 -7.60 6.34
CA ASN A 55 20.23 -8.40 7.57
C ASN A 55 18.95 -9.23 7.75
N THR A 56 18.05 -9.25 6.76
CA THR A 56 16.76 -9.94 6.83
C THR A 56 16.78 -11.15 5.90
N SER A 57 16.03 -12.20 6.26
CA SER A 57 15.76 -13.33 5.38
C SER A 57 15.21 -12.88 4.01
N PRO A 58 15.36 -13.70 2.96
CA PRO A 58 14.83 -13.38 1.63
C PRO A 58 13.35 -12.99 1.66
N ILE A 59 13.00 -11.89 1.01
CA ILE A 59 11.63 -11.39 0.90
C ILE A 59 11.03 -11.96 -0.38
N ASN A 60 10.20 -12.99 -0.25
CA ASN A 60 9.59 -13.67 -1.39
C ASN A 60 8.59 -12.79 -2.16
N ASN A 61 7.86 -11.90 -1.47
CA ASN A 61 6.89 -10.98 -2.07
C ASN A 61 7.19 -9.54 -1.65
N ILE A 62 7.97 -8.86 -2.49
CA ILE A 62 8.41 -7.48 -2.25
C ILE A 62 7.21 -6.52 -2.19
N ALA A 63 6.30 -6.62 -3.16
CA ALA A 63 5.12 -5.77 -3.21
C ALA A 63 4.29 -5.89 -1.93
N GLY A 64 3.93 -7.11 -1.54
CA GLY A 64 3.16 -7.37 -0.33
C GLY A 64 3.88 -6.89 0.93
N PHE A 65 5.21 -7.05 0.99
CA PHE A 65 6.01 -6.57 2.10
C PHE A 65 6.02 -5.05 2.21
N VAL A 66 6.23 -4.33 1.10
CA VAL A 66 6.25 -2.87 1.06
C VAL A 66 4.87 -2.28 1.37
N TYR A 67 3.81 -2.75 0.73
CA TYR A 67 2.45 -2.26 1.00
C TYR A 67 2.00 -2.54 2.45
N ARG A 68 2.42 -3.67 3.04
CA ARG A 68 2.16 -3.95 4.46
C ARG A 68 2.92 -3.01 5.38
N ALA A 69 4.19 -2.74 5.10
CA ALA A 69 4.99 -1.77 5.86
C ALA A 69 4.40 -0.36 5.76
N LEU A 70 3.95 0.04 4.58
CA LEU A 70 3.29 1.32 4.32
C LEU A 70 1.97 1.44 5.08
N LYS A 71 1.12 0.39 5.05
CA LYS A 71 -0.11 0.31 5.85
C LYS A 71 0.18 0.49 7.34
N ASN A 72 1.16 -0.25 7.88
CA ASN A 72 1.50 -0.15 9.29
C ASN A 72 1.94 1.27 9.68
N ARG A 73 2.72 1.92 8.81
CA ARG A 73 3.15 3.30 9.04
C ARG A 73 1.97 4.27 9.07
N ILE A 74 1.01 4.12 8.17
CA ILE A 74 -0.22 4.92 8.14
C ILE A 74 -1.02 4.74 9.44
N ILE A 75 -1.22 3.49 9.88
CA ILE A 75 -1.93 3.19 11.15
C ILE A 75 -1.23 3.87 12.33
N ASP A 76 0.09 3.80 12.40
CA ASP A 76 0.85 4.45 13.47
C ASP A 76 0.62 5.97 13.49
N ILE A 77 0.65 6.62 12.33
CA ILE A 77 0.40 8.07 12.20
C ILE A 77 -1.03 8.42 12.63
N LEU A 78 -2.02 7.66 12.18
CA LEU A 78 -3.43 7.88 12.54
C LEU A 78 -3.67 7.66 14.04
N ARG A 79 -3.01 6.66 14.64
CA ARG A 79 -3.10 6.36 16.07
C ARG A 79 -2.48 7.46 16.93
N THR A 80 -1.32 8.00 16.55
CA THR A 80 -0.67 9.11 17.30
C THR A 80 -1.47 10.41 17.24
N LYS A 81 -2.34 10.58 16.23
CA LYS A 81 -3.14 11.78 16.02
C LYS A 81 -4.52 11.75 16.70
N ARG A 82 -5.01 10.57 17.12
CA ARG A 82 -6.37 10.36 17.63
C ARG A 82 -6.42 10.24 19.17
N GLU A 83 -6.34 11.38 19.84
CA GLU A 83 -7.19 11.61 21.02
C GLU A 83 -8.60 12.03 20.51
N SER A 84 -9.40 11.11 19.94
CA SER A 84 -10.81 11.39 19.57
C SER A 84 -11.69 10.12 19.47
N THR A 85 -13.02 10.34 19.41
CA THR A 85 -14.18 9.61 19.99
C THR A 85 -14.56 8.21 19.44
N GLU A 86 -15.43 7.50 20.19
CA GLU A 86 -15.80 6.07 20.01
C GLU A 86 -16.43 5.69 18.66
N ILE A 87 -17.18 6.60 18.01
CA ILE A 87 -17.92 6.29 16.76
C ILE A 87 -16.96 6.12 15.56
N GLU A 88 -15.88 6.90 15.48
CA GLU A 88 -14.86 6.73 14.43
C GLU A 88 -14.11 5.39 14.59
N LYS A 89 -13.94 4.91 15.83
CA LYS A 89 -13.26 3.65 16.12
C LYS A 89 -14.03 2.43 15.62
N GLU A 90 -15.36 2.45 15.65
CA GLU A 90 -16.18 1.36 15.11
C GLU A 90 -16.02 1.27 13.58
N LEU A 91 -16.07 2.41 12.89
CA LEU A 91 -15.91 2.46 11.43
C LEU A 91 -14.50 2.00 11.00
N GLU A 92 -13.48 2.42 11.75
CA GLU A 92 -12.09 2.03 11.56
C GLU A 92 -11.88 0.53 11.82
N THR A 93 -12.52 -0.03 12.85
CA THR A 93 -12.45 -1.46 13.17
C THR A 93 -13.00 -2.33 12.04
N ARG A 94 -14.16 -1.95 11.48
CA ARG A 94 -14.73 -2.65 10.32
C ARG A 94 -13.83 -2.56 9.08
N LEU A 95 -13.12 -1.45 8.92
CA LEU A 95 -12.16 -1.26 7.82
C LEU A 95 -10.89 -2.11 8.01
N ILE A 96 -10.43 -2.28 9.26
CA ILE A 96 -9.33 -3.16 9.63
C ILE A 96 -9.71 -4.62 9.35
N GLU A 97 -10.89 -5.06 9.76
CA GLU A 97 -11.42 -6.39 9.49
C GLU A 97 -11.51 -6.67 7.99
N PHE A 98 -12.03 -5.72 7.21
CA PHE A 98 -12.12 -5.83 5.75
C PHE A 98 -10.73 -5.96 5.10
N THR A 99 -9.75 -5.16 5.55
CA THR A 99 -8.39 -5.27 4.99
C THR A 99 -7.63 -6.51 5.45
N GLN A 100 -7.94 -7.05 6.62
CA GLN A 100 -7.38 -8.31 7.11
C GLN A 100 -7.95 -9.50 6.33
N LEU A 101 -9.21 -9.42 5.90
CA LEU A 101 -9.82 -10.36 4.96
C LEU A 101 -9.15 -10.32 3.58
N LEU A 102 -8.79 -9.13 3.08
CA LEU A 102 -8.17 -8.96 1.76
C LEU A 102 -6.68 -9.33 1.72
N TYR A 103 -5.91 -9.01 2.76
CA TYR A 103 -4.44 -9.08 2.74
C TYR A 103 -3.83 -9.93 3.85
N GLY A 104 -4.65 -10.50 4.76
CA GLY A 104 -4.18 -11.26 5.92
C GLY A 104 -3.78 -12.71 5.62
N LYS A 105 -4.11 -13.24 4.44
CA LYS A 105 -3.58 -14.54 4.00
C LYS A 105 -2.22 -14.32 3.38
N SER A 106 -1.19 -14.88 4.00
CA SER A 106 0.22 -14.81 3.65
C SER A 106 0.61 -15.46 2.31
N ASP A 107 -0.37 -15.81 1.48
CA ASP A 107 -0.17 -16.49 0.20
C ASP A 107 -0.74 -15.62 -0.93
N ASN A 108 -0.08 -14.48 -1.14
CA ASN A 108 -0.52 -13.45 -2.10
C ASN A 108 0.04 -13.73 -3.50
N SER A 109 -0.26 -14.92 -4.05
CA SER A 109 -0.53 -14.97 -5.49
C SER A 109 -2.03 -14.72 -5.64
N TYR A 110 -2.40 -13.63 -6.30
CA TYR A 110 -3.80 -13.46 -6.69
C TYR A 110 -4.12 -14.60 -7.64
N SER A 111 -5.07 -15.46 -7.28
CA SER A 111 -5.47 -16.54 -8.19
C SER A 111 -5.92 -15.92 -9.52
N GLU A 112 -5.61 -16.58 -10.64
CA GLU A 112 -6.11 -16.18 -11.97
C GLU A 112 -7.62 -15.97 -11.98
N LYS A 113 -8.34 -16.75 -11.16
CA LYS A 113 -9.76 -16.59 -10.92
C LYS A 113 -10.11 -15.24 -10.30
N MET A 114 -9.39 -14.81 -9.26
CA MET A 114 -9.62 -13.53 -8.59
C MET A 114 -9.29 -12.35 -9.51
N ILE A 115 -8.21 -12.44 -10.30
CA ILE A 115 -7.87 -11.43 -11.31
C ILE A 115 -8.98 -11.33 -12.36
N THR A 116 -9.49 -12.49 -12.82
CA THR A 116 -10.58 -12.55 -13.81
C THR A 116 -11.87 -11.92 -13.28
N GLU A 117 -12.25 -12.22 -12.04
CA GLU A 117 -13.45 -11.64 -11.43
C GLU A 117 -13.30 -10.14 -11.18
N LEU A 118 -12.11 -9.68 -10.79
CA LEU A 118 -11.82 -8.25 -10.66
C LEU A 118 -11.96 -7.51 -12.00
N LYS A 119 -11.40 -8.07 -13.08
CA LYS A 119 -11.55 -7.52 -14.44
C LYS A 119 -13.02 -7.40 -14.84
N LYS A 120 -13.82 -8.44 -14.60
CA LYS A 120 -15.27 -8.41 -14.86
C LYS A 120 -15.97 -7.34 -14.04
N ALA A 121 -15.64 -7.20 -12.76
CA ALA A 121 -16.23 -6.19 -11.90
C ALA A 121 -15.94 -4.77 -12.41
N ILE A 122 -14.69 -4.48 -12.81
CA ILE A 122 -14.31 -3.18 -13.38
C ILE A 122 -15.04 -2.91 -14.71
N ILE A 123 -15.19 -3.93 -15.56
CA ILE A 123 -15.96 -3.85 -16.81
C ILE A 123 -17.46 -3.70 -16.57
N ASN A 124 -17.99 -4.06 -15.41
CA ASN A 124 -19.40 -3.88 -15.07
C ASN A 124 -19.70 -2.57 -14.32
N LEU A 125 -18.67 -1.79 -13.98
CA LEU A 125 -18.87 -0.46 -13.42
C LEU A 125 -19.54 0.48 -14.44
N LYS A 126 -20.30 1.45 -13.91
CA LYS A 126 -20.83 2.56 -14.71
C LYS A 126 -19.66 3.26 -15.43
N PRO A 127 -19.87 3.74 -16.67
CA PRO A 127 -18.80 4.30 -17.50
C PRO A 127 -17.96 5.36 -16.78
N LEU A 128 -18.61 6.26 -16.02
CA LEU A 128 -17.93 7.30 -15.26
C LEU A 128 -16.88 6.74 -14.29
N TYR A 129 -17.23 5.72 -13.50
CA TYR A 129 -16.31 5.16 -12.49
C TYR A 129 -15.19 4.35 -13.12
N ARG A 130 -15.49 3.61 -14.19
CA ARG A 130 -14.46 2.88 -14.95
C ARG A 130 -13.43 3.83 -15.54
N ASN A 131 -13.89 4.93 -16.13
CA ASN A 131 -13.01 5.89 -16.78
C ASN A 131 -12.08 6.57 -15.77
N ILE A 132 -12.56 6.86 -14.55
CA ILE A 132 -11.72 7.40 -13.48
C ILE A 132 -10.60 6.40 -13.12
N ILE A 133 -10.93 5.13 -12.95
CA ILE A 133 -9.94 4.07 -12.66
C ILE A 133 -8.91 3.98 -13.79
N ILE A 134 -9.35 3.99 -15.06
CA ILE A 134 -8.44 3.94 -16.21
C ILE A 134 -7.52 5.17 -16.24
N ALA A 135 -8.08 6.35 -16.08
CA ALA A 135 -7.34 7.60 -16.13
C ALA A 135 -6.26 7.66 -15.03
N ILE A 136 -6.59 7.25 -13.82
CA ILE A 136 -5.66 7.31 -12.68
C ILE A 136 -4.65 6.18 -12.74
N ASP A 137 -5.11 4.92 -12.85
CA ASP A 137 -4.26 3.74 -12.64
C ASP A 137 -3.49 3.32 -13.90
N PHE A 138 -3.95 3.70 -15.10
CA PHE A 138 -3.33 3.27 -16.36
C PHE A 138 -2.81 4.43 -17.21
N GLU A 139 -3.42 5.61 -17.13
CA GLU A 139 -3.02 6.77 -17.94
C GLU A 139 -2.25 7.83 -17.14
N GLY A 140 -2.17 7.72 -15.82
CA GLY A 140 -1.33 8.56 -14.96
C GLY A 140 -1.88 9.98 -14.72
N PHE A 141 -3.19 10.19 -14.86
CA PHE A 141 -3.83 11.47 -14.53
C PHE A 141 -3.88 11.70 -13.00
N SER A 142 -3.68 12.96 -12.57
CA SER A 142 -3.69 13.41 -11.17
C SER A 142 -4.76 14.46 -10.89
#